data_AF-A0A924BU41-F1
#
_entry.id   AF-A0A924BU41-F1
#
_cell.length_a   1.000
_cell.length_b   1.000
_cell.length_c   1.000
_cell.angle_alpha   90.00
_cell.angle_beta   90.00
_cell.angle_gamma   90.00
#
_symmetry.space_group_name_H-M   'P 1'
#
loop_
_entity.id
_entity.type
_entity.pdbx_description
1 polymer ?
#
loop_
_entity_poly.entity_id
_entity_poly.type
_entity_poly.pdbx_seq_one_letter_code
_entity_poly.pdbx_strand_id
1 'polypeptide(L)'
;ASASESAAMQFVSPYSGCAMGEYFRDRGEDALIVYDDLSKQAVAYRQVSLLLRRPPGREAYPGDVFYLHSRLLERAARVNPAYVEAFTKGKDKGKTGSLTGLPIIETQAGEVSAFVPTNVISITDGQIFLETSLFNAGIRPAINAGISVSRVGGAAQTKVIKNLSGGIRTDLAQYRELAAFAQFASDLDAATRKQLDRGARVTELLKQAQYSPLPISLMAVTLFAVNKGFLDDVEVKKLLLFEAALHDFMKTSHAPLLKKIEETKQLDKDAEAALSAAVADFKKSDAY
;
A
#
# COMPACT_ATOMS: atom_id res chain seq x y z
N ALA A 1 -11.10 17.86 -15.92
CA ALA A 1 -9.90 17.49 -16.70
C ALA A 1 -10.07 16.12 -17.34
N SER A 2 -11.16 15.95 -18.10
CA SER A 2 -11.37 14.78 -18.95
C SER A 2 -10.38 14.77 -20.14
N ALA A 3 -10.28 13.64 -20.83
CA ALA A 3 -9.37 13.49 -21.98
C ALA A 3 -9.66 14.47 -23.13
N SER A 4 -10.90 14.95 -23.28
CA SER A 4 -11.31 15.92 -24.30
C SER A 4 -11.05 17.38 -23.93
N GLU A 5 -10.72 17.67 -22.66
CA GLU A 5 -10.39 19.02 -22.23
C GLU A 5 -8.99 19.45 -22.67
N SER A 6 -8.72 20.77 -22.64
CA SER A 6 -7.45 21.32 -23.09
C SER A 6 -6.26 20.79 -22.27
N ALA A 7 -5.09 20.72 -22.92
CA ALA A 7 -3.84 20.36 -22.26
C ALA A 7 -3.53 21.27 -21.06
N ALA A 8 -3.92 22.55 -21.12
CA ALA A 8 -3.78 23.48 -20.00
C ALA A 8 -4.62 23.06 -18.78
N MET A 9 -5.87 22.63 -18.99
CA MET A 9 -6.74 22.15 -17.90
C MET A 9 -6.20 20.87 -17.26
N GLN A 10 -5.73 19.91 -18.07
CA GLN A 10 -5.13 18.66 -17.59
C GLN A 10 -3.81 18.90 -16.84
N PHE A 11 -2.99 19.83 -17.33
CA PHE A 11 -1.75 20.24 -16.67
C PHE A 11 -1.99 20.90 -15.30
N VAL A 12 -3.00 21.78 -15.19
CA VAL A 12 -3.24 22.57 -13.98
C VAL A 12 -4.05 21.82 -12.92
N SER A 13 -4.90 20.86 -13.30
CA SER A 13 -5.84 20.22 -12.36
C SER A 13 -5.19 19.62 -11.09
N PRO A 14 -3.99 19.00 -11.13
CA PRO A 14 -3.37 18.49 -9.90
C PRO A 14 -2.99 19.60 -8.91
N TYR A 15 -2.59 20.78 -9.41
CA TYR A 15 -2.29 21.93 -8.54
C TYR A 15 -3.53 22.46 -7.86
N SER A 16 -4.66 22.50 -8.58
CA SER A 16 -5.96 22.92 -8.04
C SER A 16 -6.45 21.95 -6.96
N GLY A 17 -6.39 20.64 -7.22
CA GLY A 17 -6.74 19.63 -6.22
C GLY A 17 -5.85 19.70 -4.97
N CYS A 18 -4.53 19.87 -5.17
CA CYS A 18 -3.60 20.04 -4.07
C CYS A 18 -3.95 21.29 -3.23
N ALA A 19 -4.27 22.43 -3.85
CA ALA A 19 -4.68 23.64 -3.14
C ALA A 19 -5.96 23.44 -2.30
N MET A 20 -6.90 22.60 -2.75
CA MET A 20 -8.08 22.23 -1.97
C MET A 20 -7.70 21.38 -0.75
N GLY A 21 -6.76 20.44 -0.90
CA GLY A 21 -6.26 19.63 0.22
C GLY A 21 -5.49 20.44 1.26
N GLU A 22 -4.69 21.41 0.81
CA GLU A 22 -3.92 22.30 1.69
C GLU A 22 -4.82 23.11 2.64
N TYR A 23 -6.05 23.44 2.22
CA TYR A 23 -7.02 24.10 3.07
C TYR A 23 -7.21 23.37 4.42
N PHE A 24 -7.31 22.04 4.39
CA PHE A 24 -7.47 21.19 5.57
C PHE A 24 -6.15 21.05 6.34
N ARG A 25 -5.05 20.77 5.63
CA ARG A 25 -3.69 20.67 6.21
C ARG A 25 -3.35 21.89 7.05
N ASP A 26 -3.60 23.08 6.52
CA ASP A 26 -3.20 24.35 7.16
C ASP A 26 -4.12 24.73 8.34
N ARG A 27 -5.23 24.00 8.54
CA ARG A 27 -6.17 24.15 9.66
C ARG A 27 -6.02 23.05 10.73
N GLY A 28 -4.97 22.24 10.64
CA GLY A 28 -4.75 21.15 11.58
C GLY A 28 -5.66 19.95 11.36
N GLU A 29 -6.22 19.81 10.17
CA GLU A 29 -6.99 18.65 9.72
C GLU A 29 -6.14 17.78 8.78
N ASP A 30 -6.59 16.54 8.57
CA ASP A 30 -5.91 15.57 7.71
C ASP A 30 -6.69 15.37 6.40
N ALA A 31 -5.96 15.38 5.28
CA ALA A 31 -6.51 15.17 3.94
C ALA A 31 -5.69 14.13 3.16
N LEU A 32 -6.36 13.43 2.24
CA LEU A 32 -5.76 12.49 1.30
C LEU A 32 -6.10 12.95 -0.12
N ILE A 33 -5.09 13.03 -0.99
CA ILE A 33 -5.24 13.34 -2.41
C ILE A 33 -4.66 12.21 -3.26
N VAL A 34 -5.43 11.77 -4.25
CA VAL A 34 -5.02 10.80 -5.27
C VAL A 34 -4.90 11.53 -6.60
N TYR A 35 -3.75 11.39 -7.28
CA TYR A 35 -3.53 11.99 -8.59
C TYR A 35 -3.62 10.90 -9.67
N ASP A 36 -4.68 10.92 -10.48
CA ASP A 36 -4.97 9.94 -11.53
C ASP A 36 -5.03 10.64 -12.91
N ASP A 37 -3.96 10.64 -13.71
CA ASP A 37 -2.61 10.16 -13.38
C ASP A 37 -1.56 11.22 -13.75
N LEU A 38 -0.40 11.17 -13.08
CA LEU A 38 0.68 12.14 -13.32
C LEU A 38 1.44 11.87 -14.63
N SER A 39 1.32 10.68 -15.21
CA SER A 39 1.86 10.40 -16.54
C SER A 39 1.17 11.26 -17.60
N LYS A 40 -0.16 11.35 -17.57
CA LYS A 40 -0.99 12.19 -18.44
C LYS A 40 -0.76 13.68 -18.17
N GLN A 41 -0.54 14.07 -16.91
CA GLN A 41 -0.15 15.46 -16.59
C GLN A 41 1.17 15.83 -17.30
N ALA A 42 2.18 14.96 -17.24
CA ALA A 42 3.47 15.18 -17.91
C ALA A 42 3.32 15.27 -19.44
N VAL A 43 2.47 14.41 -20.03
CA VAL A 43 2.16 14.46 -21.48
C VAL A 43 1.49 15.78 -21.86
N ALA A 44 0.51 16.24 -21.08
CA ALA A 44 -0.15 17.52 -21.30
C ALA A 44 0.83 18.70 -21.18
N TYR A 45 1.72 18.68 -20.19
CA TYR A 45 2.76 19.70 -20.03
C TYR A 45 3.77 19.70 -21.17
N ARG A 46 4.14 18.51 -21.67
CA ARG A 46 4.98 18.37 -22.87
C ARG A 46 4.33 19.00 -24.09
N GLN A 47 3.04 18.75 -24.32
CA GLN A 47 2.30 19.36 -25.43
C GLN A 47 2.33 20.88 -25.36
N VAL A 48 2.00 21.46 -24.20
CA VAL A 48 2.04 22.92 -24.00
C VAL A 48 3.46 23.46 -24.23
N SER A 49 4.49 22.79 -23.72
CA SER A 49 5.88 23.25 -23.85
C SER A 49 6.39 23.23 -25.29
N LEU A 50 6.05 22.19 -26.06
CA LEU A 50 6.44 22.08 -27.47
C LEU A 50 5.72 23.10 -28.35
N LEU A 51 4.44 23.38 -28.09
CA LEU A 51 3.70 24.44 -28.78
C LEU A 51 4.33 25.82 -28.55
N LEU A 52 4.89 26.04 -27.35
CA LEU A 52 5.65 27.24 -27.02
C LEU A 52 7.10 27.23 -27.55
N ARG A 53 7.48 26.23 -28.35
CA ARG A 53 8.83 26.06 -28.93
C ARG A 53 9.94 26.00 -27.89
N ARG A 54 9.65 25.51 -26.68
CA ARG A 54 10.70 25.23 -25.69
C ARG A 54 11.55 24.04 -26.16
N PRO A 55 12.89 24.10 -26.05
CA PRO A 55 13.75 22.97 -26.41
C PRO A 55 13.42 21.71 -25.60
N PRO A 56 13.18 20.55 -26.25
CA PRO A 56 12.95 19.30 -25.55
C PRO A 56 14.25 18.60 -25.13
N GLY A 57 14.15 17.73 -24.12
CA GLY A 57 15.19 16.82 -23.66
C GLY A 57 14.85 15.35 -23.90
N ARG A 58 15.18 14.47 -22.93
CA ARG A 58 14.92 13.03 -22.99
C ARG A 58 13.43 12.75 -23.21
N GLU A 59 13.11 11.80 -24.10
CA GLU A 59 11.74 11.40 -24.46
C GLU A 59 10.82 12.58 -24.87
N ALA A 60 11.44 13.63 -25.44
CA ALA A 60 10.81 14.88 -25.86
C ALA A 60 10.13 15.70 -24.74
N TYR A 61 10.38 15.39 -23.47
CA TYR A 61 9.88 16.19 -22.35
C TYR A 61 10.68 17.50 -22.19
N PRO A 62 10.07 18.58 -21.68
CA PRO A 62 10.80 19.80 -21.35
C PRO A 62 11.76 19.56 -20.18
N GLY A 63 12.85 20.32 -20.12
CA GLY A 63 13.92 20.14 -19.11
C GLY A 63 13.45 20.30 -17.65
N ASP A 64 12.33 21.01 -17.43
CA ASP A 64 11.72 21.27 -16.13
C ASP A 64 10.58 20.29 -15.79
N VAL A 65 10.42 19.17 -16.51
CA VAL A 65 9.42 18.14 -16.19
C VAL A 65 9.62 17.53 -14.79
N PHE A 66 10.85 17.51 -14.28
CA PHE A 66 11.11 17.14 -12.88
C PHE A 66 10.51 18.16 -11.92
N TYR A 67 10.74 19.46 -12.19
CA TYR A 67 10.24 20.55 -11.37
C TYR A 67 8.71 20.64 -11.35
N LEU A 68 8.06 20.23 -12.44
CA LEU A 68 6.60 20.07 -12.53
C LEU A 68 6.06 19.22 -11.37
N HIS A 69 6.58 18.00 -11.21
CA HIS A 69 6.10 17.05 -10.21
C HIS A 69 6.68 17.32 -8.83
N SER A 70 7.94 17.77 -8.72
CA SER A 70 8.55 18.01 -7.41
C SER A 70 7.79 19.10 -6.66
N ARG A 71 7.56 20.28 -7.25
CA ARG A 71 6.80 21.35 -6.58
C ARG A 71 5.34 21.00 -6.28
N LEU A 72 4.78 19.99 -6.96
CA LEU A 72 3.44 19.49 -6.70
C LEU A 72 3.46 18.55 -5.49
N LEU A 73 4.31 17.52 -5.53
CA LEU A 73 4.34 16.45 -4.53
C LEU A 73 4.94 16.90 -3.20
N GLU A 74 5.90 17.84 -3.21
CA GLU A 74 6.46 18.45 -1.99
C GLU A 74 5.42 19.21 -1.15
N ARG A 75 4.22 19.47 -1.69
CA ARG A 75 3.10 20.07 -0.94
C ARG A 75 2.36 19.05 -0.07
N ALA A 76 2.48 17.76 -0.38
CA ALA A 76 1.93 16.68 0.44
C ALA A 76 2.85 16.45 1.66
N ALA A 77 2.54 17.13 2.76
CA ALA A 77 3.38 17.12 3.96
C ALA A 77 2.54 17.14 5.24
N ARG A 78 3.19 16.80 6.36
CA ARG A 78 2.67 17.02 7.71
C ARG A 78 3.29 18.28 8.31
N VAL A 79 2.45 19.20 8.78
CA VAL A 79 2.89 20.44 9.42
C VAL A 79 2.89 20.33 10.93
N ASN A 80 3.82 21.05 11.58
CA ASN A 80 3.92 21.06 13.04
C ASN A 80 2.85 21.97 13.68
N PRO A 81 2.62 21.88 15.00
CA PRO A 81 1.61 22.69 15.66
C PRO A 81 1.84 24.20 15.60
N ALA A 82 3.11 24.63 15.62
CA ALA A 82 3.46 26.05 15.56
C ALA A 82 3.04 26.69 14.22
N TYR A 83 3.17 25.94 13.12
CA TYR A 83 2.72 26.37 11.80
C TYR A 83 1.19 26.56 11.76
N VAL A 84 0.43 25.58 12.25
CA VAL A 84 -1.04 25.65 12.27
C VAL A 84 -1.53 26.81 13.13
N GLU A 85 -0.91 27.02 14.30
CA GLU A 85 -1.28 28.14 15.18
C GLU A 85 -0.99 29.50 14.51
N ALA A 86 0.16 29.64 13.85
CA ALA A 86 0.51 30.86 13.12
C ALA A 86 -0.44 31.12 11.94
N PHE A 87 -0.74 30.08 11.14
CA PHE A 87 -1.59 30.18 9.96
C PHE A 87 -3.04 30.51 10.33
N THR A 88 -3.58 29.87 11.37
CA THR A 88 -4.96 30.05 11.82
C THR A 88 -5.15 31.26 12.73
N LYS A 89 -4.09 32.03 12.99
CA LYS A 89 -4.07 33.21 13.88
C LYS A 89 -4.54 32.86 15.30
N GLY A 90 -4.08 31.72 15.82
CA GLY A 90 -4.36 31.27 17.19
C GLY A 90 -5.71 30.58 17.39
N LYS A 91 -6.49 30.33 16.32
CA LYS A 91 -7.77 29.62 16.41
C LYS A 91 -7.60 28.13 16.68
N ASP A 92 -6.62 27.51 16.04
CA ASP A 92 -6.32 26.08 16.19
C ASP A 92 -4.97 25.91 16.90
N LYS A 93 -5.01 25.54 18.17
CA LYS A 93 -3.83 25.35 19.02
C LYS A 93 -3.53 23.88 19.26
N GLY A 94 -2.25 23.52 19.23
CA GLY A 94 -1.78 22.16 19.55
C GLY A 94 -2.13 21.09 18.51
N LYS A 95 -2.72 21.45 17.37
CA LYS A 95 -3.08 20.52 16.30
C LYS A 95 -1.97 20.42 15.26
N THR A 96 -1.84 19.26 14.61
CA THR A 96 -1.03 19.08 13.39
C THR A 96 -1.96 18.73 12.25
N GLY A 97 -1.75 19.28 11.06
CA GLY A 97 -2.45 18.86 9.85
C GLY A 97 -1.54 18.11 8.90
N SER A 98 -2.13 17.32 8.02
CA SER A 98 -1.39 16.56 7.01
C SER A 98 -2.12 16.51 5.67
N LEU A 99 -1.35 16.52 4.60
CA LEU A 99 -1.82 16.18 3.25
C LEU A 99 -1.06 14.96 2.77
N THR A 100 -1.73 13.83 2.67
CA THR A 100 -1.15 12.59 2.14
C THR A 100 -1.38 12.52 0.62
N GLY A 101 -0.33 12.33 -0.16
CA GLY A 101 -0.42 12.24 -1.63
C GLY A 101 -0.20 10.82 -2.13
N LEU A 102 -1.11 10.32 -2.97
CA LEU A 102 -0.98 9.04 -3.69
C LEU A 102 -0.98 9.30 -5.20
N PRO A 103 0.19 9.59 -5.81
CA PRO A 103 0.29 9.75 -7.25
C PRO A 103 0.25 8.41 -7.98
N ILE A 104 -0.54 8.33 -9.05
CA ILE A 104 -0.56 7.20 -9.98
C ILE A 104 0.35 7.52 -11.17
N ILE A 105 1.19 6.56 -11.53
CA ILE A 105 2.06 6.59 -12.69
C ILE A 105 1.80 5.35 -13.52
N GLU A 106 1.42 5.58 -14.78
CA GLU A 106 1.34 4.53 -15.77
C GLU A 106 2.74 4.29 -16.37
N THR A 107 3.22 3.05 -16.30
CA THR A 107 4.44 2.59 -16.97
C THR A 107 4.08 1.85 -18.25
N GLN A 108 4.87 2.03 -19.31
CA GLN A 108 4.67 1.31 -20.56
C GLN A 108 5.42 -0.02 -20.49
N ALA A 109 4.74 -1.13 -20.79
CA ALA A 109 5.29 -2.49 -20.76
C ALA A 109 6.01 -2.88 -19.44
N GLY A 110 5.66 -2.24 -18.31
CA GLY A 110 6.32 -2.46 -17.01
C GLY A 110 7.69 -1.80 -16.86
N GLU A 111 8.09 -0.91 -17.77
CA GLU A 111 9.39 -0.23 -17.71
C GLU A 111 9.42 0.85 -16.62
N VAL A 112 10.03 0.51 -15.48
CA VAL A 112 10.22 1.42 -14.34
C VAL A 112 11.36 2.43 -14.53
N SER A 113 12.29 2.16 -15.45
CA SER A 113 13.46 2.99 -15.76
C SER A 113 13.19 4.13 -16.74
N ALA A 114 11.94 4.24 -17.23
CA ALA A 114 11.53 5.34 -18.08
C ALA A 114 11.65 6.69 -17.35
N PHE A 115 11.77 7.78 -18.12
CA PHE A 115 12.17 9.07 -17.56
C PHE A 115 11.19 9.63 -16.52
N VAL A 116 9.89 9.69 -16.83
CA VAL A 116 8.86 10.21 -15.90
C VAL A 116 8.67 9.31 -14.67
N PRO A 117 8.54 7.97 -14.80
CA PRO A 117 8.49 7.08 -13.65
C PRO A 117 9.68 7.23 -12.70
N THR A 118 10.92 7.26 -13.24
CA THR A 118 12.14 7.42 -12.43
C THR A 118 12.14 8.75 -11.67
N ASN A 119 11.72 9.84 -12.32
CA ASN A 119 11.60 11.15 -11.66
C ASN A 119 10.63 11.10 -10.47
N VAL A 120 9.44 10.53 -10.65
CA VAL A 120 8.44 10.48 -9.57
C VAL A 120 8.88 9.55 -8.44
N ILE A 121 9.49 8.40 -8.74
CA ILE A 121 10.10 7.52 -7.73
C ILE A 121 11.15 8.26 -6.89
N SER A 122 11.92 9.15 -7.50
CA SER A 122 12.93 9.93 -6.77
C SER A 122 12.33 11.02 -5.87
N ILE A 123 11.09 11.44 -6.13
CA ILE A 123 10.38 12.46 -5.35
C ILE A 123 9.55 11.83 -4.22
N THR A 124 8.81 10.75 -4.50
CA THR A 124 7.90 10.14 -3.51
C THR A 124 8.65 9.37 -2.44
N ASP A 125 8.13 9.29 -1.21
CA ASP A 125 8.72 8.55 -0.09
C ASP A 125 8.62 7.01 -0.20
N GLY A 126 8.27 6.50 -1.37
CA GLY A 126 8.06 5.07 -1.61
C GLY A 126 7.21 4.85 -2.85
N GLN A 127 7.00 3.58 -3.15
CA GLN A 127 6.21 3.14 -4.29
C GLN A 127 5.54 1.80 -4.02
N ILE A 128 4.33 1.64 -4.57
CA ILE A 128 3.65 0.36 -4.71
C ILE A 128 3.67 0.03 -6.19
N PHE A 129 4.41 -1.01 -6.56
CA PHE A 129 4.52 -1.45 -7.95
C PHE A 129 3.53 -2.59 -8.21
N LEU A 130 2.63 -2.37 -9.16
CA LEU A 130 1.65 -3.35 -9.60
C LEU A 130 2.14 -4.02 -10.89
N GLU A 131 2.17 -5.36 -10.90
CA GLU A 131 2.76 -6.13 -12.00
C GLU A 131 1.70 -6.88 -12.81
N THR A 132 1.76 -6.77 -14.14
CA THR A 132 0.80 -7.41 -15.05
C THR A 132 0.83 -8.94 -14.97
N SER A 133 2.01 -9.55 -14.79
CA SER A 133 2.17 -11.01 -14.67
C SER A 133 1.38 -11.59 -13.48
N LEU A 134 1.50 -10.95 -12.31
CA LEU A 134 0.78 -11.33 -11.09
C LEU A 134 -0.73 -11.14 -11.24
N PHE A 135 -1.13 -10.02 -11.84
CA PHE A 135 -2.54 -9.73 -12.09
C PHE A 135 -3.19 -10.79 -12.98
N ASN A 136 -2.48 -11.21 -14.04
CA ASN A 136 -2.91 -12.27 -14.96
C ASN A 136 -2.90 -13.66 -14.30
N ALA A 137 -2.00 -13.89 -13.34
CA ALA A 137 -1.98 -15.10 -12.51
C ALA A 137 -3.06 -15.13 -11.40
N GLY A 138 -3.94 -14.12 -11.35
CA GLY A 138 -5.03 -14.04 -10.38
C GLY A 138 -4.62 -13.54 -8.99
N ILE A 139 -3.40 -13.01 -8.82
CA ILE A 139 -2.96 -12.35 -7.59
C ILE A 139 -3.43 -10.90 -7.63
N ARG A 140 -4.43 -10.56 -6.81
CA ARG A 140 -5.04 -9.24 -6.74
C ARG A 140 -5.25 -8.86 -5.28
N PRO A 141 -4.71 -7.73 -4.77
CA PRO A 141 -3.90 -6.73 -5.46
C PRO A 141 -2.54 -7.25 -5.95
N ALA A 142 -2.15 -6.86 -7.16
CA ALA A 142 -0.97 -7.37 -7.86
C ALA A 142 0.36 -6.73 -7.41
N ILE A 143 0.58 -6.61 -6.10
CA ILE A 143 1.72 -5.89 -5.53
C ILE A 143 2.99 -6.73 -5.64
N ASN A 144 4.03 -6.18 -6.26
CA ASN A 144 5.36 -6.76 -6.24
C ASN A 144 6.11 -6.34 -4.95
N ALA A 145 6.22 -7.26 -3.99
CA ALA A 145 6.82 -7.00 -2.68
C ALA A 145 8.35 -6.72 -2.71
N GLY A 146 9.04 -7.13 -3.78
CA GLY A 146 10.48 -6.90 -3.94
C GLY A 146 10.79 -5.48 -4.42
N ILE A 147 10.01 -4.98 -5.38
CA ILE A 147 10.19 -3.63 -5.96
C ILE A 147 9.48 -2.56 -5.12
N SER A 148 8.35 -2.90 -4.50
CA SER A 148 7.58 -1.98 -3.67
C SER A 148 8.30 -1.69 -2.35
N VAL A 149 8.29 -0.43 -1.93
CA VAL A 149 8.94 0.01 -0.68
C VAL A 149 8.23 1.24 -0.12
N SER A 150 8.26 1.36 1.21
CA SER A 150 7.94 2.59 1.92
C SER A 150 9.19 3.01 2.70
N ARG A 151 9.69 4.23 2.46
CA ARG A 151 10.88 4.79 3.15
C ARG A 151 10.56 5.22 4.58
N VAL A 152 9.30 5.58 4.86
CA VAL A 152 8.81 5.82 6.23
C VAL A 152 8.77 4.51 7.05
N GLY A 153 8.51 3.39 6.37
CA GLY A 153 8.57 2.05 6.95
C GLY A 153 7.61 1.86 8.13
N GLY A 154 8.07 1.13 9.16
CA GLY A 154 7.24 0.75 10.31
C GLY A 154 6.79 1.90 11.22
N ALA A 155 7.23 3.14 10.98
CA ALA A 155 6.73 4.31 11.70
C ALA A 155 5.29 4.68 11.32
N ALA A 156 4.86 4.32 10.10
CA ALA A 156 3.49 4.53 9.62
C ALA A 156 2.50 3.42 10.04
N GLN A 157 2.99 2.35 10.68
CA GLN A 157 2.17 1.20 11.06
C GLN A 157 1.65 1.33 12.49
N THR A 158 0.44 0.81 12.74
CA THR A 158 -0.01 0.55 14.11
C THR A 158 0.88 -0.51 14.77
N LYS A 159 0.99 -0.47 16.10
CA LYS A 159 1.87 -1.39 16.84
C LYS A 159 1.49 -2.86 16.59
N VAL A 160 0.19 -3.18 16.52
CA VAL A 160 -0.27 -4.54 16.21
C VAL A 160 0.18 -5.02 14.83
N ILE A 161 -0.01 -4.21 13.78
CA ILE A 161 0.40 -4.57 12.42
C ILE A 161 1.92 -4.62 12.32
N LYS A 162 2.66 -3.72 12.96
CA LYS A 162 4.13 -3.73 12.95
C LYS A 162 4.69 -5.03 13.53
N ASN A 163 4.14 -5.48 14.65
CA ASN A 163 4.59 -6.71 15.31
C ASN A 163 4.29 -7.95 14.47
N LEU A 164 3.14 -7.99 13.80
CA LEU A 164 2.70 -9.14 13.01
C LEU A 164 3.23 -9.13 11.55
N SER A 165 3.56 -7.96 10.98
CA SER A 165 3.97 -7.87 9.57
C SER A 165 5.47 -8.05 9.33
N GLY A 166 6.29 -8.06 10.39
CA GLY A 166 7.76 -8.00 10.29
C GLY A 166 8.40 -9.08 9.41
N GLY A 167 7.92 -10.32 9.46
CA GLY A 167 8.46 -11.43 8.66
C GLY A 167 7.88 -11.54 7.24
N ILE A 168 6.69 -11.00 7.00
CA ILE A 168 5.89 -11.30 5.80
C ILE A 168 6.54 -10.76 4.53
N ARG A 169 7.12 -9.57 4.57
CA ARG A 169 7.81 -9.01 3.39
C ARG A 169 9.01 -9.86 2.99
N THR A 170 9.79 -10.30 3.98
CA THR A 170 10.96 -11.15 3.76
C THR A 170 10.55 -12.51 3.20
N ASP A 171 9.50 -13.11 3.78
CA ASP A 171 8.93 -14.38 3.32
C ASP A 171 8.49 -14.29 1.85
N LEU A 172 7.80 -13.21 1.46
CA LEU A 172 7.34 -12.98 0.08
C LEU A 172 8.48 -12.73 -0.92
N ALA A 173 9.49 -11.95 -0.51
CA ALA A 173 10.64 -11.66 -1.36
C ALA A 173 11.43 -12.94 -1.65
N GLN A 174 11.74 -13.72 -0.61
CA GLN A 174 12.44 -14.99 -0.74
C GLN A 174 11.61 -16.04 -1.48
N TYR A 175 10.29 -16.08 -1.25
CA TYR A 175 9.39 -16.98 -1.99
C TYR A 175 9.49 -16.78 -3.49
N ARG A 176 9.55 -15.53 -3.98
CA ARG A 176 9.67 -15.26 -5.42
C ARG A 176 10.96 -15.75 -6.01
N GLU A 177 12.08 -15.49 -5.33
CA GLU A 177 13.39 -15.97 -5.78
C GLU A 177 13.38 -17.49 -5.86
N LEU A 178 12.96 -18.16 -4.77
CA LEU A 178 12.91 -19.61 -4.70
C LEU A 178 11.92 -20.24 -5.69
N ALA A 179 10.77 -19.62 -5.93
CA ALA A 179 9.77 -20.14 -6.86
C ALA A 179 10.29 -20.19 -8.29
N ALA A 180 11.14 -19.25 -8.70
CA ALA A 180 11.80 -19.27 -10.01
C ALA A 180 12.81 -20.43 -10.12
N PHE A 181 13.58 -20.72 -9.07
CA PHE A 181 14.53 -21.84 -9.05
C PHE A 181 13.85 -23.21 -8.93
N ALA A 182 12.78 -23.29 -8.15
CA ALA A 182 12.03 -24.51 -7.89
C ALA A 182 11.35 -25.09 -9.15
N GLN A 183 11.13 -24.27 -10.19
CA GLN A 183 10.62 -24.76 -11.47
C GLN A 183 11.60 -25.70 -12.20
N PHE A 184 12.89 -25.65 -11.87
CA PHE A 184 13.94 -26.39 -12.55
C PHE A 184 14.62 -27.46 -11.66
N ALA A 185 14.27 -27.53 -10.38
CA ALA A 185 14.89 -28.44 -9.42
C ALA A 185 13.96 -29.63 -9.11
N SER A 186 14.45 -30.86 -9.26
CA SER A 186 13.71 -32.08 -8.92
C SER A 186 13.71 -32.37 -7.42
N ASP A 187 14.81 -32.05 -6.73
CA ASP A 187 14.97 -32.30 -5.30
C ASP A 187 15.24 -30.98 -4.57
N LEU A 188 14.26 -30.57 -3.77
CA LEU A 188 14.36 -29.45 -2.84
C LEU A 188 14.54 -30.01 -1.43
N ASP A 189 15.50 -29.46 -0.69
CA ASP A 189 15.68 -29.78 0.71
C ASP A 189 14.45 -29.36 1.54
N ALA A 190 14.31 -29.94 2.74
CA ALA A 190 13.14 -29.74 3.58
C ALA A 190 12.92 -28.28 4.02
N ALA A 191 14.01 -27.50 4.19
CA ALA A 191 13.90 -26.10 4.58
C ALA A 191 13.36 -25.26 3.42
N THR A 192 13.89 -25.46 2.21
CA THR A 192 13.42 -24.79 0.99
C THR A 192 11.96 -25.14 0.70
N ARG A 193 11.55 -26.40 0.87
CA ARG A 193 10.15 -26.82 0.70
C ARG A 193 9.22 -26.09 1.67
N LYS A 194 9.55 -26.05 2.96
CA LYS A 194 8.75 -25.36 3.98
C LYS A 194 8.62 -23.86 3.69
N GLN A 195 9.68 -23.24 3.19
CA GLN A 195 9.69 -21.82 2.83
C GLN A 195 8.82 -21.53 1.60
N LEU A 196 8.86 -22.38 0.58
CA LEU A 196 7.98 -22.30 -0.58
C LEU A 196 6.51 -22.48 -0.20
N ASP A 197 6.22 -23.49 0.63
CA ASP A 197 4.89 -23.78 1.13
C ASP A 197 4.31 -22.61 1.93
N ARG A 198 5.12 -22.01 2.81
CA ARG A 198 4.73 -20.81 3.57
C ARG A 198 4.50 -19.63 2.64
N GLY A 199 5.43 -19.35 1.73
CA GLY A 199 5.33 -18.25 0.77
C GLY A 199 4.11 -18.33 -0.14
N ALA A 200 3.75 -19.54 -0.60
CA ALA A 200 2.53 -19.78 -1.36
C ALA A 200 1.27 -19.44 -0.56
N ARG A 201 1.21 -19.86 0.72
CA ARG A 201 0.08 -19.55 1.61
C ARG A 201 -0.05 -18.05 1.88
N VAL A 202 1.07 -17.38 2.18
CA VAL A 202 1.09 -15.93 2.39
C VAL A 202 0.66 -15.19 1.12
N THR A 203 1.12 -15.62 -0.05
CA THR A 203 0.73 -15.01 -1.33
C THR A 203 -0.77 -15.17 -1.59
N GLU A 204 -1.34 -16.33 -1.26
CA GLU A 204 -2.78 -16.58 -1.41
C GLU A 204 -3.62 -15.71 -0.47
N LEU A 205 -3.23 -15.60 0.80
CA LEU A 205 -3.94 -14.81 1.81
C LEU A 205 -3.88 -13.30 1.60
N LEU A 206 -2.90 -12.82 0.84
CA LEU A 206 -2.83 -11.41 0.46
C LEU A 206 -3.72 -11.08 -0.74
N LYS A 207 -4.41 -12.07 -1.32
CA LYS A 207 -5.46 -11.80 -2.31
C LYS A 207 -6.69 -11.22 -1.62
N GLN A 208 -7.24 -10.16 -2.19
CA GLN A 208 -8.38 -9.46 -1.64
C GLN A 208 -9.27 -8.95 -2.77
N ALA A 209 -10.58 -9.15 -2.61
CA ALA A 209 -11.57 -8.65 -3.55
C ALA A 209 -11.65 -7.12 -3.52
N GLN A 210 -11.94 -6.51 -4.67
CA GLN A 210 -12.20 -5.08 -4.76
C GLN A 210 -13.41 -4.70 -3.92
N TYR A 211 -13.37 -3.53 -3.29
CA TYR A 211 -14.44 -2.99 -2.42
C TYR A 211 -14.71 -3.80 -1.14
N SER A 212 -13.78 -4.66 -0.73
CA SER A 212 -13.87 -5.42 0.52
C SER A 212 -12.77 -5.02 1.52
N PRO A 213 -12.70 -3.77 1.99
CA PRO A 213 -11.65 -3.32 2.90
C PRO A 213 -11.70 -4.08 4.24
N LEU A 214 -10.54 -4.43 4.79
CA LEU A 214 -10.43 -5.12 6.07
C LEU A 214 -10.07 -4.13 7.19
N PRO A 215 -10.75 -4.17 8.35
CA PRO A 215 -10.38 -3.41 9.53
C PRO A 215 -9.05 -3.95 10.13
N ILE A 216 -8.40 -3.14 10.97
CA ILE A 216 -7.09 -3.48 11.55
C ILE A 216 -7.18 -4.76 12.38
N SER A 217 -8.27 -4.92 13.13
CA SER A 217 -8.56 -6.11 13.92
C SER A 217 -8.61 -7.40 13.11
N LEU A 218 -9.30 -7.42 11.96
CA LEU A 218 -9.35 -8.60 11.10
C LEU A 218 -8.02 -8.86 10.36
N MET A 219 -7.35 -7.81 9.89
CA MET A 219 -5.99 -7.96 9.35
C MET A 219 -5.05 -8.57 10.40
N ALA A 220 -5.13 -8.13 11.66
CA ALA A 220 -4.32 -8.69 12.74
C ALA A 220 -4.61 -10.18 12.97
N VAL A 221 -5.87 -10.61 12.88
CA VAL A 221 -6.26 -12.04 12.99
C VAL A 221 -5.58 -12.86 11.89
N THR A 222 -5.68 -12.45 10.62
CA THR A 222 -5.07 -13.17 9.49
C THR A 222 -3.55 -13.26 9.65
N LEU A 223 -2.89 -12.13 9.92
CA LEU A 223 -1.43 -12.09 10.07
C LEU A 223 -0.96 -12.92 11.28
N PHE A 224 -1.74 -12.93 12.35
CA PHE A 224 -1.47 -13.76 13.53
C PHE A 224 -1.56 -15.25 13.21
N ALA A 225 -2.63 -15.66 12.52
CA ALA A 225 -2.85 -17.05 12.13
C ALA A 225 -1.69 -17.59 11.26
N VAL A 226 -1.24 -16.78 10.30
CA VAL A 226 -0.06 -17.06 9.46
C VAL A 226 1.20 -17.22 10.31
N ASN A 227 1.50 -16.24 11.16
CA ASN A 227 2.77 -16.20 11.89
C ASN A 227 2.92 -17.34 12.90
N LYS A 228 1.82 -17.76 13.53
CA LYS A 228 1.80 -18.86 14.50
C LYS A 228 1.69 -20.24 13.85
N GLY A 229 1.62 -20.31 12.51
CA GLY A 229 1.56 -21.57 11.77
C GLY A 229 0.19 -22.27 11.84
N PHE A 230 -0.89 -21.55 12.19
CA PHE A 230 -2.23 -22.13 12.24
C PHE A 230 -2.78 -22.52 10.87
N LEU A 231 -2.15 -22.03 9.79
CA LEU A 231 -2.55 -22.27 8.40
C LEU A 231 -1.63 -23.29 7.68
N ASP A 232 -0.64 -23.85 8.37
CA ASP A 232 0.37 -24.72 7.75
C ASP A 232 -0.25 -26.06 7.26
N ASP A 233 -1.29 -26.54 7.93
CA ASP A 233 -2.05 -27.76 7.60
C ASP A 233 -3.22 -27.53 6.63
N VAL A 234 -3.54 -26.27 6.31
CA VAL A 234 -4.63 -25.93 5.38
C VAL A 234 -4.10 -25.95 3.94
N GLU A 235 -4.83 -26.62 3.04
CA GLU A 235 -4.50 -26.62 1.61
C GLU A 235 -4.61 -25.20 1.03
N VAL A 236 -3.66 -24.80 0.19
CA VAL A 236 -3.58 -23.44 -0.37
C VAL A 236 -4.91 -23.00 -1.02
N LYS A 237 -5.59 -23.88 -1.73
CA LYS A 237 -6.88 -23.58 -2.39
C LYS A 237 -8.01 -23.24 -1.44
N LYS A 238 -7.94 -23.68 -0.18
CA LYS A 238 -8.96 -23.44 0.85
C LYS A 238 -8.64 -22.27 1.76
N LEU A 239 -7.47 -21.62 1.62
CA LEU A 239 -7.05 -20.56 2.54
C LEU A 239 -7.98 -19.37 2.60
N LEU A 240 -8.49 -18.90 1.44
CA LEU A 240 -9.41 -17.77 1.42
C LEU A 240 -10.77 -18.11 2.04
N LEU A 241 -11.22 -19.37 1.90
CA LEU A 241 -12.42 -19.86 2.56
C LEU A 241 -12.20 -19.96 4.08
N PHE A 242 -11.05 -20.49 4.49
CA PHE A 242 -10.64 -20.53 5.89
C PHE A 242 -10.60 -19.12 6.50
N GLU A 243 -9.98 -18.15 5.81
CA GLU A 243 -9.88 -16.78 6.30
C GLU A 243 -11.26 -16.15 6.47
N ALA A 244 -12.14 -16.29 5.47
CA ALA A 244 -13.49 -15.77 5.55
C ALA A 244 -14.28 -16.38 6.72
N ALA A 245 -14.23 -17.72 6.86
CA ALA A 245 -14.90 -18.43 7.96
C ALA A 245 -14.32 -18.04 9.32
N LEU A 246 -12.99 -17.88 9.43
CA LEU A 246 -12.33 -17.41 10.65
C LEU A 246 -12.76 -15.97 10.99
N HIS A 247 -12.80 -15.07 10.01
CA HIS A 247 -13.26 -13.70 10.22
C HIS A 247 -14.69 -13.66 10.73
N ASP A 248 -15.58 -14.48 10.17
CA ASP A 248 -16.97 -14.53 10.59
C ASP A 248 -17.11 -15.14 11.99
N PHE A 249 -16.38 -16.21 12.31
CA PHE A 249 -16.32 -16.76 13.67
C PHE A 249 -15.82 -15.72 14.69
N MET A 250 -14.79 -14.96 14.34
CA MET A 250 -14.26 -13.91 15.22
C MET A 250 -15.28 -12.78 15.42
N LYS A 251 -16.06 -12.42 14.39
CA LYS A 251 -17.13 -11.42 14.50
C LYS A 251 -18.29 -11.92 15.36
N THR A 252 -18.67 -13.19 15.29
CA THR A 252 -19.82 -13.73 16.03
C THR A 252 -19.47 -14.08 17.47
N SER A 253 -18.33 -14.74 17.68
CA SER A 253 -17.99 -15.38 18.96
C SER A 253 -17.01 -14.55 19.79
N HIS A 254 -16.21 -13.68 19.15
CA HIS A 254 -15.14 -12.92 19.78
C HIS A 254 -15.16 -11.41 19.45
N ALA A 255 -16.34 -10.85 19.17
CA ALA A 255 -16.50 -9.42 18.87
C ALA A 255 -15.85 -8.47 19.90
N PRO A 256 -15.90 -8.74 21.23
CA PRO A 256 -15.25 -7.88 22.22
C PRO A 256 -13.73 -7.82 22.05
N LEU A 257 -13.11 -8.92 21.63
CA LEU A 257 -11.67 -8.98 21.38
C LEU A 257 -11.29 -8.16 20.13
N LEU A 258 -12.06 -8.26 19.05
CA LEU A 258 -11.85 -7.44 17.85
C LEU A 258 -11.96 -5.95 18.16
N LYS A 259 -12.97 -5.55 18.95
CA LYS A 259 -13.14 -4.16 19.38
C LYS A 259 -11.95 -3.66 20.20
N LYS A 260 -11.46 -4.49 21.14
CA LYS A 260 -10.26 -4.16 21.95
C LYS A 260 -9.03 -3.93 21.06
N ILE A 261 -8.81 -4.76 20.04
CA ILE A 261 -7.68 -4.61 19.11
C ILE A 261 -7.81 -3.34 18.27
N GLU A 262 -9.00 -3.02 17.80
CA GLU A 262 -9.26 -1.83 16.97
C GLU A 262 -9.01 -0.53 17.75
N GLU A 263 -9.45 -0.47 19.02
CA GLU A 263 -9.30 0.71 19.88
C GLU A 263 -7.85 0.90 20.36
N THR A 264 -7.24 -0.18 20.86
CA THR A 264 -5.88 -0.11 21.43
C THR A 264 -4.78 -0.07 20.36
N LYS A 265 -5.09 -0.57 19.15
CA LYS A 265 -4.16 -0.75 18.02
C LYS A 265 -2.91 -1.54 18.42
N GLN A 266 -3.06 -2.40 19.43
CA GLN A 266 -2.01 -3.15 20.12
C GLN A 266 -2.51 -4.55 20.44
N LEU A 267 -1.57 -5.48 20.56
CA LEU A 267 -1.83 -6.83 21.04
C LEU A 267 -1.05 -7.02 22.33
N ASP A 268 -1.73 -7.00 23.47
CA ASP A 268 -1.14 -7.36 24.76
C ASP A 268 -1.09 -8.89 24.90
N LYS A 269 -0.34 -9.37 25.90
CA LYS A 269 -0.16 -10.82 26.12
C LYS A 269 -1.49 -11.55 26.34
N ASP A 270 -2.44 -10.90 27.00
CA ASP A 270 -3.76 -11.47 27.27
C ASP A 270 -4.58 -11.58 25.98
N ALA A 271 -4.57 -10.55 25.12
CA ALA A 271 -5.22 -10.60 23.81
C ALA A 271 -4.54 -11.61 22.88
N GLU A 272 -3.22 -11.77 22.95
CA GLU A 272 -2.49 -12.79 22.18
C GLU A 272 -2.89 -14.22 22.60
N ALA A 273 -3.01 -14.46 23.91
CA ALA A 273 -3.48 -15.73 24.44
C ALA A 273 -4.94 -16.00 24.05
N ALA A 274 -5.82 -14.99 24.18
CA ALA A 274 -7.21 -15.08 23.77
C ALA A 274 -7.36 -15.34 22.26
N LEU A 275 -6.54 -14.70 21.43
CA LEU A 275 -6.53 -14.90 19.98
C LEU A 275 -6.03 -16.29 19.61
N SER A 276 -5.01 -16.80 20.30
CA SER A 276 -4.52 -18.18 20.13
C SER A 276 -5.60 -19.20 20.46
N ALA A 277 -6.31 -19.00 21.59
CA ALA A 277 -7.41 -19.86 22.00
C ALA A 277 -8.56 -19.82 20.98
N ALA A 278 -8.96 -18.62 20.54
CA ALA A 278 -10.03 -18.46 19.56
C ALA A 278 -9.72 -19.14 18.22
N VAL A 279 -8.50 -18.98 17.69
CA VAL A 279 -8.10 -19.65 16.43
C VAL A 279 -8.02 -21.16 16.62
N ALA A 280 -7.50 -21.64 17.77
CA ALA A 280 -7.45 -23.07 18.07
C ALA A 280 -8.86 -23.68 18.22
N ASP A 281 -9.80 -22.95 18.82
CA ASP A 281 -11.19 -23.40 18.96
C ASP A 281 -11.93 -23.39 17.63
N PHE A 282 -11.69 -22.39 16.78
CA PHE A 282 -12.19 -22.39 15.39
C PHE A 282 -11.71 -23.62 14.64
N LYS A 283 -10.42 -23.96 14.74
CA LYS A 283 -9.85 -25.14 14.07
C LYS A 283 -10.46 -26.47 14.53
N LYS A 284 -10.96 -26.57 15.76
CA LYS A 284 -11.67 -27.78 16.23
C LYS A 284 -13.07 -27.93 15.65
N SER A 285 -13.64 -26.86 15.10
CA SER A 285 -15.00 -26.86 14.58
C SER A 285 -15.13 -27.37 13.14
N ASP A 286 -14.01 -27.66 12.45
CA ASP A 286 -13.94 -28.12 11.05
C ASP A 286 -14.80 -27.32 10.05
N ALA A 287 -15.05 -26.03 10.34
CA ALA A 287 -15.97 -25.19 9.59
C ALA A 287 -15.40 -24.62 8.26
N TYR A 288 -14.40 -25.27 7.63
CA TYR A 288 -13.65 -24.73 6.49
C TYR A 288 -13.18 -25.76 5.43
#